data_AF-A0A1F9YSX9-F1
#
_entry.id   AF-A0A1F9YSX9-F1
#
_cell.length_a   1.000
_cell.length_b   1.000
_cell.length_c   1.000
_cell.angle_alpha   90.00
_cell.angle_beta   90.00
_cell.angle_gamma   90.00
#
_symmetry.space_group_name_H-M   'P 1'
#
loop_
_entity.id
_entity.type
_entity.pdbx_description
1 polymer ?
#
loop_
_entity_poly.entity_id
_entity_poly.type
_entity_poly.pdbx_seq_one_letter_code
_entity_poly.pdbx_strand_id
1 'polypeptide(L)'
;MTLSKELGDRRSSEPSTESLAQAVDEIVTDFCEQYGDTPRAMEIVDREFAKAKVNIHSPNKESLLMAIEYMSDIERDVHGRDVSEVNKLRRWKMIDEAR
;
A
#
# COMPACT_ATOMS: atom_id res chain seq x y z
N MET A 1 -16.30 35.00 27.19
CA MET A 1 -16.64 34.40 25.89
C MET A 1 -15.60 33.31 25.64
N THR A 2 -15.99 32.05 25.83
CA THR A 2 -15.08 30.90 25.71
C THR A 2 -15.65 30.01 24.61
N LEU A 3 -15.00 29.99 23.47
CA LEU A 3 -15.39 29.15 22.33
C LEU A 3 -14.16 28.97 21.44
N SER A 4 -13.64 27.75 21.46
CA SER A 4 -13.25 26.94 20.30
C SER A 4 -12.05 26.06 20.66
N LYS A 5 -11.94 24.81 20.27
CA LYS A 5 -12.84 23.79 19.70
C LYS A 5 -11.95 22.56 19.61
N GLU A 6 -12.51 21.41 19.91
CA GLU A 6 -11.87 20.10 19.82
C GLU A 6 -11.03 19.92 18.55
N LEU A 7 -9.79 19.46 18.73
CA LEU A 7 -9.02 18.79 17.69
C LEU A 7 -8.43 17.51 18.29
N GLY A 8 -9.28 16.48 18.25
CA GLY A 8 -8.88 15.12 17.88
C GLY A 8 -7.72 14.51 18.65
N ASP A 9 -7.99 14.12 19.89
CA ASP A 9 -7.37 12.93 20.45
C ASP A 9 -7.72 11.73 19.55
N ARG A 10 -6.73 11.21 18.80
CA ARG A 10 -6.69 9.84 18.25
C ARG A 10 -5.40 9.62 17.44
N ARG A 11 -4.39 9.08 18.11
CA ARG A 11 -3.61 7.92 17.64
C ARG A 11 -2.69 7.46 18.78
N SER A 12 -3.30 7.01 19.86
CA SER A 12 -2.75 5.91 20.62
C SER A 12 -3.06 4.63 19.83
N SER A 13 -2.12 4.18 19.02
CA SER A 13 -2.06 2.79 18.63
C SER A 13 -0.79 2.23 19.25
N GLU A 14 -0.98 1.45 20.31
CA GLU A 14 -0.05 0.42 20.77
C GLU A 14 0.52 -0.37 19.57
N PRO A 15 1.65 -1.09 19.71
CA PRO A 15 2.16 -1.94 18.63
C PRO A 15 1.15 -3.06 18.34
N SER A 16 0.16 -2.74 17.52
CA SER A 16 -0.83 -3.65 17.00
C SER A 16 -0.08 -4.56 16.05
N THR A 17 -0.19 -5.86 16.26
CA THR A 17 0.07 -6.88 15.24
C THR A 17 -0.41 -6.35 13.88
N GLU A 18 0.55 -6.04 13.00
CA GLU A 18 0.28 -5.44 11.69
C GLU A 18 -0.71 -6.35 10.96
N SER A 19 -1.89 -5.82 10.63
CA SER A 19 -2.91 -6.60 9.92
C SER A 19 -2.67 -6.52 8.42
N LEU A 20 -3.15 -7.49 7.65
CA LEU A 20 -3.09 -7.41 6.18
C LEU A 20 -3.80 -6.17 5.62
N ALA A 21 -4.81 -5.63 6.32
CA ALA A 21 -5.46 -4.37 5.94
C ALA A 21 -4.51 -3.18 6.10
N GLN A 22 -3.72 -3.15 7.19
CA GLN A 22 -2.69 -2.13 7.37
C GLN A 22 -1.59 -2.26 6.32
N ALA A 23 -1.14 -3.49 6.01
CA ALA A 23 -0.17 -3.72 4.94
C ALA A 23 -0.68 -3.21 3.58
N VAL A 24 -1.99 -3.33 3.30
CA VAL A 24 -2.60 -2.73 2.11
C VAL A 24 -2.39 -1.23 2.08
N ASP A 25 -2.76 -0.51 3.15
CA ASP A 25 -2.65 0.95 3.21
C ASP A 25 -1.19 1.41 3.05
N GLU A 26 -0.24 0.70 3.66
CA GLU A 26 1.20 0.97 3.56
C GLU A 26 1.73 0.72 2.15
N ILE A 27 1.32 -0.37 1.51
CA ILE A 27 1.68 -0.68 0.12
C ILE A 27 1.18 0.40 -0.84
N VAL A 28 -0.07 0.85 -0.68
CA VAL A 28 -0.65 1.89 -1.52
C VAL A 28 0.08 3.22 -1.33
N THR A 29 0.37 3.56 -0.08
CA THR A 29 1.12 4.78 0.26
C THR A 29 2.53 4.75 -0.36
N ASP A 30 3.28 3.65 -0.15
CA ASP A 30 4.63 3.49 -0.72
C ASP A 30 4.59 3.54 -2.25
N PHE A 31 3.64 2.86 -2.91
CA PHE A 31 3.51 2.93 -4.36
C PHE A 31 3.27 4.35 -4.86
N CYS A 32 2.37 5.10 -4.23
CA CYS A 32 2.08 6.47 -4.61
C CYS A 32 3.30 7.40 -4.43
N GLU A 33 4.04 7.24 -3.33
CA GLU A 33 5.25 8.01 -3.07
C GLU A 33 6.36 7.70 -4.07
N GLN A 34 6.58 6.41 -4.37
CA GLN A 34 7.61 6.00 -5.33
C GLN A 34 7.25 6.40 -6.76
N TYR A 35 5.96 6.38 -7.13
CA TYR A 35 5.48 6.78 -8.46
C TYR A 35 5.59 8.30 -8.72
N GLY A 36 5.45 9.13 -7.69
CA GLY A 36 5.62 10.58 -7.76
C GLY A 36 4.41 11.37 -8.31
N ASP A 37 3.53 10.73 -9.09
CA ASP A 37 2.23 11.28 -9.52
C ASP A 37 1.09 10.54 -8.82
N THR A 38 0.63 11.07 -7.69
CA THR A 38 -0.36 10.41 -6.82
C THR A 38 -1.69 10.08 -7.52
N PRO A 39 -2.36 11.01 -8.24
CA PRO A 39 -3.58 10.67 -8.97
C PRO A 39 -3.40 9.49 -9.93
N ARG A 40 -2.33 9.50 -10.72
CA ARG A 40 -2.04 8.43 -11.67
C ARG A 40 -1.65 7.12 -10.97
N ALA A 41 -0.92 7.21 -9.86
CA ALA A 41 -0.54 6.05 -9.07
C ALA A 41 -1.77 5.35 -8.49
N MET A 42 -2.74 6.10 -7.97
CA MET A 42 -3.99 5.55 -7.45
C MET A 42 -4.80 4.82 -8.53
N GLU A 43 -4.87 5.37 -9.75
CA GLU A 43 -5.53 4.69 -10.88
C GLU A 43 -4.84 3.36 -11.23
N ILE A 44 -3.50 3.30 -11.11
CA ILE A 44 -2.73 2.07 -11.34
C ILE A 44 -3.02 1.07 -10.22
N VAL A 45 -2.94 1.49 -8.95
CA VAL A 45 -3.25 0.67 -7.79
C VAL A 45 -4.63 0.04 -7.93
N ASP A 46 -5.66 0.84 -8.18
CA ASP A 46 -7.04 0.35 -8.32
C ASP A 46 -7.17 -0.71 -9.43
N ARG A 47 -6.54 -0.45 -10.59
CA ARG A 47 -6.56 -1.38 -11.72
C ARG A 47 -5.84 -2.68 -11.41
N GLU A 48 -4.63 -2.62 -10.84
CA GLU A 48 -3.84 -3.83 -10.57
C GLU A 48 -4.40 -4.62 -9.39
N PHE A 49 -4.97 -3.96 -8.38
CA PHE A 49 -5.69 -4.60 -7.27
C PHE A 49 -6.93 -5.33 -7.78
N ALA A 50 -7.71 -4.69 -8.66
CA ALA A 50 -8.87 -5.34 -9.28
C ALA A 50 -8.45 -6.55 -10.13
N LYS A 51 -7.37 -6.44 -10.90
CA LYS A 51 -6.81 -7.53 -11.71
C LYS A 51 -6.34 -8.71 -10.84
N ALA A 52 -5.71 -8.43 -9.71
CA ALA A 52 -5.27 -9.42 -8.73
C ALA A 52 -6.39 -9.91 -7.80
N LYS A 53 -7.61 -9.38 -7.94
CA LYS A 53 -8.78 -9.70 -7.12
C LYS A 53 -8.57 -9.45 -5.63
N VAL A 54 -7.86 -8.38 -5.29
CA VAL A 54 -7.68 -7.95 -3.90
C VAL A 54 -9.03 -7.48 -3.35
N ASN A 55 -9.45 -8.07 -2.23
CA ASN A 55 -10.57 -7.54 -1.43
C ASN A 55 -10.00 -6.71 -0.29
N ILE A 56 -10.07 -5.38 -0.39
CA ILE A 56 -9.52 -4.47 0.62
C ILE A 56 -10.21 -4.61 2.00
N HIS A 57 -11.44 -5.09 2.05
CA HIS A 57 -12.17 -5.32 3.30
C HIS A 57 -11.80 -6.64 3.99
N SER A 58 -11.20 -7.56 3.25
CA SER A 58 -10.75 -8.87 3.75
C SER A 58 -9.58 -9.36 2.90
N PRO A 59 -8.42 -8.68 2.97
CA PRO A 59 -7.28 -8.99 2.10
C PRO A 59 -6.69 -10.35 2.46
N ASN A 60 -6.09 -11.00 1.46
CA ASN A 60 -5.34 -12.24 1.65
C ASN A 60 -3.96 -12.12 1.00
N LYS A 61 -2.98 -12.83 1.56
CA LYS A 61 -1.57 -12.74 1.14
C LYS A 61 -1.37 -13.02 -0.35
N GLU A 62 -2.05 -14.04 -0.88
CA GLU A 62 -1.90 -14.45 -2.29
C GLU A 62 -2.31 -13.33 -3.26
N SER A 63 -3.49 -12.75 -3.07
CA SER A 63 -3.98 -11.64 -3.91
C SER A 63 -3.08 -10.40 -3.83
N LEU A 64 -2.54 -10.09 -2.64
CA LEU A 64 -1.67 -8.95 -2.44
C LEU A 64 -0.29 -9.15 -3.08
N LEU A 65 0.29 -10.34 -2.96
CA LEU A 65 1.55 -10.66 -3.62
C LEU A 65 1.41 -10.53 -5.14
N MET A 66 0.29 -11.01 -5.71
CA MET A 66 0.01 -10.86 -7.13
C MET A 66 -0.23 -9.41 -7.55
N ALA A 67 -0.88 -8.59 -6.72
CA ALA A 67 -1.02 -7.16 -7.00
C ALA A 67 0.35 -6.46 -7.03
N ILE A 68 1.26 -6.80 -6.11
CA ILE A 68 2.62 -6.27 -6.09
C ILE A 68 3.39 -6.66 -7.35
N GLU A 69 3.26 -7.90 -7.83
CA GLU A 69 3.88 -8.31 -9.09
C GLU A 69 3.43 -7.43 -10.26
N TYR A 70 2.12 -7.19 -10.38
CA TYR A 70 1.59 -6.33 -11.42
C TYR A 70 2.05 -4.88 -11.29
N MET A 71 2.07 -4.34 -10.07
CA MET A 71 2.60 -2.99 -9.82
C MET A 71 4.09 -2.88 -10.15
N SER A 72 4.87 -3.91 -9.84
CA SER A 72 6.31 -3.98 -10.13
C SER A 72 6.59 -3.99 -11.63
N ASP A 73 5.77 -4.69 -12.43
CA ASP A 73 5.89 -4.63 -13.89
C ASP A 73 5.69 -3.20 -14.42
N ILE A 74 4.72 -2.46 -13.88
CA ILE A 74 4.49 -1.06 -14.27
C ILE A 74 5.64 -0.16 -13.80
N GLU A 75 6.08 -0.29 -12.54
CA GLU A 75 7.22 0.49 -12.02
C GLU A 75 8.51 0.21 -12.78
N ARG A 76 8.72 -1.03 -13.25
CA ARG A 76 9.89 -1.38 -14.05
C ARG A 76 9.94 -0.57 -15.35
N ASP A 77 8.80 -0.36 -15.97
CA ASP A 77 8.71 0.42 -17.22
C ASP A 77 8.92 1.92 -16.98
N VAL A 78 8.63 2.42 -15.77
CA VAL A 78 8.72 3.85 -15.42
C VAL A 78 10.07 4.22 -14.80
N HIS A 79 10.56 3.44 -13.84
CA HIS A 79 11.76 3.74 -13.05
C HIS A 79 12.93 2.80 -13.33
N GLY A 80 12.74 1.77 -14.15
CA GLY A 80 13.74 0.77 -14.44
C GLY A 80 13.71 -0.41 -13.46
N ARG A 81 14.43 -1.46 -13.84
CA ARG A 81 14.42 -2.76 -13.17
C ARG A 81 14.85 -2.71 -11.71
N ASP A 82 15.98 -2.06 -11.42
CA ASP A 82 16.57 -2.11 -10.08
C ASP A 82 15.68 -1.45 -9.03
N VAL A 83 15.07 -0.30 -9.38
CA VAL A 83 14.14 0.41 -8.49
C VAL A 83 12.89 -0.43 -8.26
N SER A 84 12.33 -1.02 -9.33
CA SER A 84 11.14 -1.86 -9.23
C SER A 84 11.34 -3.08 -8.34
N GLU A 85 12.47 -3.79 -8.48
CA GLU A 85 12.79 -4.96 -7.64
C GLU A 85 12.94 -4.58 -6.16
N VAL A 86 13.60 -3.46 -5.87
CA VAL A 86 13.75 -2.97 -4.48
C VAL A 86 12.40 -2.64 -3.86
N ASN A 87 11.52 -1.95 -4.60
CA ASN A 87 10.18 -1.59 -4.13
C ASN A 87 9.31 -2.83 -3.91
N LYS A 88 9.35 -3.78 -4.85
CA LYS A 88 8.67 -5.08 -4.75
C LYS A 88 9.07 -5.83 -3.48
N LEU A 89 10.38 -6.02 -3.25
CA LEU A 89 10.88 -6.75 -2.08
C LEU A 89 10.47 -6.07 -0.76
N ARG A 90 10.48 -4.73 -0.73
CA ARG A 90 10.02 -3.97 0.43
C ARG A 90 8.55 -4.23 0.74
N ARG A 91 7.68 -4.19 -0.27
CA ARG A 91 6.25 -4.43 -0.11
C ARG A 91 5.91 -5.87 0.21
N TRP A 92 6.68 -6.83 -0.30
CA TRP A 92 6.57 -8.23 0.11
C TRP A 92 6.84 -8.42 1.59
N LYS A 93 7.85 -7.72 2.12
CA LYS A 93 8.18 -7.76 3.54
C LYS A 93 7.02 -7.26 4.41
N MET A 94 6.32 -6.21 4.00
CA MET A 94 5.10 -5.71 4.69
C MET A 94 4.02 -6.79 4.80
N ILE A 95 3.84 -7.62 3.76
CA ILE A 95 2.85 -8.73 3.78
C ILE A 95 3.33 -9.89 4.67
N ASP A 96 4.63 -10.16 4.70
CA ASP A 96 5.20 -11.22 5.51
C ASP A 96 5.09 -10.92 7.01
N GLU A 97 5.37 -9.67 7.39
CA GLU A 97 5.27 -9.16 8.76
C GLU A 97 3.82 -9.04 9.26
N ALA A 98 2.86 -8.91 8.32
CA ALA A 98 1.44 -8.90 8.64
C ALA A 98 0.90 -10.25 9.15
N ARG A 99 0.15 -10.19 10.26
CA ARG A 99 -0.44 -11.34 10.97
C ARG A 99 -1.89 -11.63 10.60
#